data_AF-A0A1Y2M1J7-F1
#
_entry.id   AF-A0A1Y2M1J7-F1
#
_cell.length_a   1.000
_cell.length_b   1.000
_cell.length_c   1.000
_cell.angle_alpha   90.00
_cell.angle_beta   90.00
_cell.angle_gamma   90.00
#
_symmetry.space_group_name_H-M   'P 1'
#
loop_
_entity.id
_entity.type
_entity.pdbx_description
1 polymer ?
#
loop_
_entity_poly.entity_id
_entity_poly.type
_entity_poly.pdbx_seq_one_letter_code
_entity_poly.pdbx_strand_id
1 'polypeptide(L)'
;MANWVFDHAGSMEMLEGMWSNIERHLKPGGMFLGIRSGDPRGQAFQGKYGVCDKNIRDIPDGVAFTVEVLSEPPWEFEAASMGISFSGSFEMHEKYGLEDLRVLSYSNTEATRSDPEFWQVFLQDPAFAVVQGFKRKPE
;
A
#
# COMPACT_ATOMS: atom_id res chain seq x y z
N MET A 1 -6.31 2.10 13.75
CA MET A 1 -5.83 2.45 12.41
C MET A 1 -4.45 1.85 12.29
N ALA A 2 -4.28 0.88 11.40
CA ALA A 2 -2.98 0.31 11.09
C ALA A 2 -2.75 0.62 9.60
N ASN A 3 -1.65 1.29 9.31
CA ASN A 3 -1.26 1.67 7.95
C ASN A 3 -0.22 0.66 7.46
N TRP A 4 -0.17 0.42 6.14
CA TRP A 4 0.83 -0.48 5.53
C TRP A 4 0.70 -1.96 5.95
N VAL A 5 -0.51 -2.39 6.32
CA VAL A 5 -0.75 -3.74 6.85
C VAL A 5 -0.49 -4.86 5.83
N PHE A 6 -0.74 -4.60 4.55
CA PHE A 6 -0.62 -5.61 3.50
C PHE A 6 0.84 -5.92 3.14
N ASP A 7 1.78 -5.06 3.55
CA ASP A 7 3.22 -5.21 3.33
C ASP A 7 3.90 -6.04 4.43
N HIS A 8 3.08 -6.77 5.19
CA HIS A 8 3.49 -7.84 6.09
C HIS A 8 2.90 -9.20 5.68
N ALA A 9 2.30 -9.29 4.49
CA ALA A 9 1.80 -10.54 3.95
C ALA A 9 2.91 -11.27 3.18
N GLY A 10 3.50 -12.29 3.81
CA GLY A 10 4.55 -13.13 3.20
C GLY A 10 4.04 -14.21 2.25
N SER A 11 2.72 -14.30 2.05
CA SER A 11 2.09 -15.25 1.11
C SER A 11 0.69 -14.77 0.71
N MET A 12 0.18 -15.31 -0.39
CA MET A 12 -1.21 -15.08 -0.81
C MET A 12 -2.22 -15.57 0.23
N GLU A 13 -1.95 -16.70 0.92
CA GLU A 13 -2.82 -17.18 2.01
C GLU A 13 -2.96 -16.15 3.13
N MET A 14 -1.85 -15.54 3.57
CA MET A 14 -1.87 -14.50 4.59
C MET A 14 -2.63 -13.26 4.09
N LEU A 15 -2.37 -12.85 2.85
CA LEU A 15 -3.04 -11.70 2.25
C LEU A 15 -4.56 -11.91 2.17
N GLU A 16 -5.00 -13.07 1.69
CA GLU A 16 -6.41 -13.48 1.65
C GLU A 16 -7.03 -13.50 3.05
N GLY A 17 -6.29 -13.98 4.06
CA GLY A 17 -6.73 -13.92 5.46
C GLY A 17 -6.96 -12.49 5.96
N MET A 18 -6.06 -11.56 5.62
CA MET A 18 -6.21 -10.13 5.96
C MET A 18 -7.46 -9.53 5.30
N TRP A 19 -7.68 -9.81 4.02
CA TRP A 19 -8.85 -9.32 3.29
C TRP A 19 -10.16 -9.95 3.76
N SER A 20 -10.16 -11.24 4.08
CA SER A 20 -11.30 -11.93 4.70
C SER A 20 -11.72 -11.27 6.02
N ASN A 21 -10.75 -10.86 6.84
CA ASN A 21 -11.02 -10.13 8.07
C ASN A 21 -11.68 -8.77 7.81
N ILE A 22 -11.21 -8.02 6.80
CA ILE A 22 -11.80 -6.74 6.40
C ILE A 22 -13.25 -6.94 5.97
N GLU A 23 -13.50 -7.86 5.03
CA GLU A 23 -14.84 -8.18 4.57
C GLU A 23 -15.79 -8.53 5.73
N ARG A 24 -15.34 -9.39 6.64
CA ARG A 24 -16.16 -9.90 7.74
C ARG A 24 -16.57 -8.81 8.73
N HIS A 25 -15.71 -7.80 8.94
CA HIS A 25 -15.89 -6.80 10.00
C HIS A 25 -16.36 -5.44 9.47
N LEU A 26 -16.22 -5.19 8.17
CA LEU A 26 -16.76 -3.99 7.55
C LEU A 26 -18.27 -4.16 7.36
N LYS A 27 -19.05 -3.28 8.00
CA LYS A 27 -20.51 -3.29 7.88
C LYS A 27 -20.92 -3.07 6.41
N PRO A 28 -22.05 -3.64 5.95
CA PRO A 28 -22.61 -3.32 4.63
C PRO A 28 -22.78 -1.80 4.43
N GLY A 29 -22.33 -1.29 3.28
CA GLY A 29 -22.26 0.15 2.98
C GLY A 29 -21.18 0.92 3.74
N GLY A 30 -20.39 0.25 4.58
CA GLY A 30 -19.28 0.85 5.33
C GLY A 30 -18.11 1.20 4.40
N MET A 31 -17.42 2.30 4.72
CA MET A 31 -16.28 2.77 3.95
C MET A 31 -15.01 2.01 4.34
N PHE A 32 -14.33 1.45 3.33
CA PHE A 32 -12.94 1.04 3.42
C PHE A 32 -12.04 2.24 3.09
N LEU A 33 -11.04 2.48 3.93
CA LEU A 33 -9.95 3.41 3.66
C LEU A 33 -8.64 2.72 4.06
N GLY A 34 -7.79 2.45 3.08
CA GLY A 34 -6.55 1.70 3.28
C GLY A 34 -5.38 2.30 2.51
N ILE A 35 -4.17 1.96 2.95
CA ILE A 35 -2.93 2.27 2.23
C ILE A 35 -2.44 0.98 1.57
N ARG A 36 -2.00 1.11 0.33
CA ARG A 36 -1.37 0.07 -0.45
C ARG A 36 0.00 0.56 -0.89
N SER A 37 1.06 -0.21 -0.66
CA SER A 37 2.40 0.13 -1.14
C SER A 37 2.49 0.22 -2.65
N GLY A 38 3.39 1.07 -3.12
CA GLY A 38 3.97 0.97 -4.47
C GLY A 38 4.95 -0.20 -4.55
N ASP A 39 5.55 -0.41 -5.71
CA ASP A 39 6.57 -1.45 -5.87
C ASP A 39 7.77 -1.14 -4.95
N PRO A 40 8.19 -2.04 -4.05
CA PRO A 40 9.37 -1.84 -3.21
C PRO A 40 10.66 -1.59 -3.99
N ARG A 41 10.70 -1.92 -5.29
CA ARG A 41 11.81 -1.62 -6.21
C ARG A 41 11.74 -0.21 -6.82
N GLY A 42 10.67 0.53 -6.55
CA GLY A 42 10.39 1.86 -7.10
C GLY A 42 11.35 2.94 -6.61
N GLN A 43 11.44 4.03 -7.36
CA GLN A 43 12.38 5.12 -7.04
C GLN A 43 12.01 5.85 -5.74
N ALA A 44 10.73 5.84 -5.38
CA ALA A 44 10.26 6.49 -4.17
C ALA A 44 10.78 5.81 -2.88
N PHE A 45 11.27 4.57 -2.94
CA PHE A 45 11.88 3.84 -1.83
C PHE A 45 13.42 3.91 -1.81
N GLN A 46 14.01 4.98 -2.38
CA GLN A 46 15.46 5.23 -2.35
C GLN A 46 15.87 6.30 -1.32
N GLY A 47 15.09 6.47 -0.25
CA GLY A 47 15.43 7.33 0.87
C GLY A 47 14.97 8.79 0.77
N LYS A 48 14.66 9.30 -0.43
CA LYS A 48 14.22 10.71 -0.63
C LYS A 48 13.07 11.12 0.29
N TYR A 49 12.17 10.18 0.56
CA TYR A 49 10.95 10.40 1.35
C TYR A 49 11.04 9.82 2.79
N GLY A 50 12.26 9.57 3.29
CA GLY A 50 12.50 9.12 4.66
C GLY A 50 12.45 7.60 4.87
N VAL A 51 12.26 6.82 3.81
CA VAL A 51 12.25 5.35 3.84
C VAL A 51 13.09 4.81 2.69
N CYS A 52 13.86 3.74 2.96
CA CYS A 52 14.59 2.99 1.96
C CYS A 52 14.27 1.50 2.06
N ASP A 53 13.89 0.88 0.94
CA ASP A 53 13.72 -0.57 0.86
C ASP A 53 14.99 -1.22 0.33
N LYS A 54 15.50 -2.22 1.06
CA LYS A 54 16.78 -2.89 0.80
C LYS A 54 16.62 -4.40 0.82
N ASN A 55 17.66 -5.12 0.38
CA ASN A 55 17.72 -6.58 0.42
C ASN A 55 16.50 -7.26 -0.25
N ILE A 56 15.97 -6.63 -1.31
CA ILE A 56 14.76 -7.08 -1.98
C ILE A 56 15.04 -8.42 -2.66
N ARG A 57 14.22 -9.41 -2.33
CA ARG A 57 14.28 -10.76 -2.92
C ARG A 57 12.89 -11.20 -3.34
N ASP A 58 12.83 -11.91 -4.45
CA ASP A 58 11.59 -12.51 -4.91
C ASP A 58 11.17 -13.64 -3.95
N ILE A 59 9.87 -13.70 -3.69
CA ILE A 59 9.18 -14.81 -3.02
C ILE A 59 8.01 -15.24 -3.92
N PRO A 60 7.39 -16.41 -3.70
CA PRO A 60 6.22 -16.79 -4.46
C PRO A 60 5.17 -15.67 -4.47
N ASP A 61 4.79 -15.23 -5.68
CA ASP A 61 3.81 -14.19 -5.94
C ASP A 61 4.10 -12.80 -5.32
N GLY A 62 5.35 -12.49 -4.95
CA GLY A 62 5.68 -11.17 -4.41
C GLY A 62 7.16 -10.96 -4.06
N VAL A 63 7.40 -10.13 -3.06
CA VAL A 63 8.75 -9.77 -2.59
C VAL A 63 8.85 -9.77 -1.08
N ALA A 64 10.03 -10.12 -0.58
CA ALA A 64 10.46 -9.85 0.80
C ALA A 64 11.61 -8.83 0.77
N PHE A 65 11.65 -7.93 1.75
CA PHE A 65 12.59 -6.82 1.78
C PHE A 65 12.80 -6.32 3.22
N THR A 66 13.86 -5.55 3.42
CA THR A 66 14.13 -4.81 4.66
C THR A 66 13.69 -3.37 4.44
N VAL A 67 12.85 -2.85 5.33
CA VAL A 67 12.51 -1.42 5.38
C VAL A 67 13.46 -0.74 6.34
N GLU A 68 14.20 0.26 5.85
CA GLU A 68 15.00 1.17 6.65
C GLU A 68 14.28 2.52 6.78
N VAL A 69 14.00 2.94 8.01
CA VAL A 69 13.44 4.26 8.30
C VAL A 69 14.58 5.22 8.62
N LEU A 70 14.72 6.25 7.77
CA LEU A 70 15.80 7.24 7.83
C LEU A 70 15.54 8.28 8.93
N SER A 71 15.68 7.82 10.17
CA SER A 71 15.60 8.62 11.39
C SER A 71 16.95 8.64 12.12
N GLU A 72 17.04 9.34 13.25
CA GLU A 72 18.26 9.40 14.06
C GLU A 72 17.98 8.86 15.48
N PRO A 73 18.46 7.64 15.85
CA PRO A 73 19.18 6.68 15.00
C PRO A 73 18.26 6.00 13.96
N PRO A 74 18.81 5.50 12.83
CA PRO A 74 18.01 4.72 11.88
C PRO A 74 17.59 3.41 12.50
N TRP A 75 16.46 2.87 12.04
CA TRP A 75 15.97 1.56 12.47
C TRP A 75 15.37 0.79 11.29
N GLU A 76 15.39 -0.53 11.41
CA GLU A 76 15.07 -1.45 10.33
C GLU A 76 14.07 -2.52 10.79
N PHE A 77 13.27 -3.03 9.84
CA PHE A 77 12.40 -4.18 10.04
C PHE A 77 12.21 -4.97 8.74
N GLU A 78 11.80 -6.23 8.86
CA GLU A 78 11.48 -7.07 7.70
C GLU A 78 10.02 -6.88 7.25
N ALA A 79 9.82 -6.86 5.94
CA ALA A 79 8.53 -6.72 5.29
C ALA A 79 8.40 -7.70 4.11
N ALA A 80 7.16 -7.93 3.69
CA ALA A 80 6.87 -8.69 2.49
C ALA A 80 5.55 -8.22 1.87
N SER A 81 5.54 -8.01 0.56
CA SER A 81 4.38 -7.54 -0.17
C SER A 81 4.12 -8.47 -1.34
N MET A 82 2.85 -8.82 -1.56
CA MET A 82 2.44 -9.65 -2.68
C MET A 82 2.31 -8.78 -3.93
N GLY A 83 2.62 -9.33 -5.10
CA GLY A 83 2.58 -8.63 -6.39
C GLY A 83 1.25 -7.95 -6.65
N ILE A 84 0.14 -8.63 -6.32
CA ILE A 84 -1.19 -8.05 -6.44
C ILE A 84 -1.38 -6.80 -5.58
N SER A 85 -0.74 -6.73 -4.40
CA SER A 85 -0.77 -5.57 -3.51
C SER A 85 -0.04 -4.38 -4.12
N PHE A 86 1.14 -4.51 -4.73
CA PHE A 86 1.84 -3.34 -5.29
C PHE A 86 1.64 -3.12 -6.80
N SER A 87 0.86 -3.97 -7.47
CA SER A 87 0.62 -3.93 -8.93
C SER A 87 -0.16 -2.72 -9.46
N GLY A 88 -0.89 -2.02 -8.60
CA GLY A 88 -1.92 -1.07 -9.06
C GLY A 88 -3.34 -1.64 -9.06
N SER A 89 -3.51 -2.96 -8.99
CA SER A 89 -4.80 -3.66 -9.15
C SER A 89 -5.80 -3.45 -8.00
N PHE A 90 -7.09 -3.42 -8.35
CA PHE A 90 -8.21 -3.46 -7.40
C PHE A 90 -8.77 -4.86 -7.15
N GLU A 91 -8.22 -5.89 -7.77
CA GLU A 91 -8.75 -7.26 -7.75
C GLU A 91 -9.04 -7.79 -6.33
N MET A 92 -8.13 -7.61 -5.37
CA MET A 92 -8.37 -8.02 -3.98
C MET A 92 -9.50 -7.24 -3.31
N HIS A 93 -9.67 -5.97 -3.65
CA HIS A 93 -10.75 -5.15 -3.09
C HIS A 93 -12.10 -5.66 -3.60
N GLU A 94 -12.19 -5.89 -4.91
CA GLU A 94 -13.41 -6.37 -5.59
C GLU A 94 -13.79 -7.78 -5.14
N LYS A 95 -12.79 -8.68 -5.06
CA LYS A 95 -12.94 -10.06 -4.62
C LYS A 95 -13.59 -10.15 -3.23
N TYR A 96 -13.21 -9.25 -2.33
CA TYR A 96 -13.73 -9.19 -0.96
C TYR A 96 -14.92 -8.22 -0.78
N GLY A 97 -15.59 -7.94 -1.91
CA GLY A 97 -16.89 -7.28 -1.95
C GLY A 97 -16.84 -5.78 -1.68
N LEU A 98 -15.71 -5.12 -1.97
CA LEU A 98 -15.67 -3.67 -2.06
C LEU A 98 -16.09 -3.20 -3.46
N GLU A 99 -16.73 -2.04 -3.51
CA GLU A 99 -17.17 -1.35 -4.72
C GLU A 99 -16.88 0.16 -4.63
N ASP A 100 -17.15 0.90 -5.71
CA ASP A 100 -16.88 2.33 -5.84
C ASP A 100 -15.43 2.71 -5.48
N LEU A 101 -14.49 1.89 -5.99
CA LEU A 101 -13.08 1.98 -5.67
C LEU A 101 -12.40 3.17 -6.36
N ARG A 102 -11.59 3.90 -5.60
CA ARG A 102 -10.78 4.99 -6.13
C ARG A 102 -9.47 5.15 -5.36
N VAL A 103 -8.42 5.55 -6.08
CA VAL A 103 -7.21 6.10 -5.46
C VAL A 103 -7.42 7.59 -5.21
N LEU A 104 -7.11 8.06 -4.01
CA LEU A 104 -7.15 9.49 -3.71
C LEU A 104 -5.96 10.20 -4.35
N SER A 105 -6.23 11.33 -5.03
CA SER A 105 -5.19 12.06 -5.74
C SER A 105 -4.26 12.82 -4.81
N TYR A 106 -2.96 12.67 -5.04
CA TYR A 106 -1.91 13.43 -4.35
C TYR A 106 -1.67 14.83 -4.96
N SER A 107 -2.03 15.05 -6.22
CA SER A 107 -1.64 16.27 -6.96
C SER A 107 -2.22 17.56 -6.38
N ASN A 108 -3.28 17.45 -5.57
CA ASN A 108 -3.97 18.60 -4.97
C ASN A 108 -3.65 18.80 -3.48
N THR A 109 -2.76 18.01 -2.90
CA THR A 109 -2.35 18.19 -1.50
C THR A 109 -1.52 19.48 -1.34
N GLU A 110 -1.47 20.02 -0.12
CA GLU A 110 -0.62 21.18 0.17
C GLU A 110 0.87 20.85 0.00
N ALA A 111 1.29 19.66 0.43
CA ALA A 111 2.68 19.20 0.32
C ALA A 111 3.16 19.16 -1.14
N THR A 112 2.40 18.52 -2.04
CA THR A 112 2.80 18.39 -3.45
C THR A 112 2.71 19.70 -4.22
N ARG A 113 1.81 20.61 -3.83
CA ARG A 113 1.69 21.95 -4.46
C ARG A 113 2.76 22.93 -4.00
N SER A 114 3.22 22.82 -2.75
CA SER A 114 4.24 23.72 -2.19
C SER A 114 5.63 23.41 -2.73
N ASP A 115 5.93 22.15 -3.06
CA ASP A 115 7.22 21.74 -3.62
C ASP A 115 7.08 20.64 -4.70
N PRO A 116 6.57 20.98 -5.89
CA PRO A 116 6.32 19.99 -6.93
C PRO A 116 7.61 19.32 -7.46
N GLU A 117 8.75 19.99 -7.37
CA GLU A 117 10.05 19.44 -7.80
C GLU A 117 10.53 18.35 -6.83
N PHE A 118 10.43 18.60 -5.52
CA PHE A 118 10.70 17.57 -4.52
C PHE A 118 9.77 16.36 -4.67
N TRP A 119 8.48 16.58 -4.93
CA TRP A 119 7.48 15.52 -5.04
C TRP A 119 7.40 14.84 -6.42
N GLN A 120 8.18 15.28 -7.41
CA GLN A 120 8.07 14.77 -8.78
C GLN A 120 8.20 13.24 -8.88
N VAL A 121 9.19 12.65 -8.18
CA VAL A 121 9.41 11.19 -8.20
C VAL A 121 8.19 10.47 -7.62
N PHE A 122 7.71 10.90 -6.45
CA PHE A 122 6.50 10.34 -5.83
C PHE A 122 5.25 10.50 -6.71
N LEU A 123 5.12 11.61 -7.45
CA LEU A 123 3.96 11.81 -8.33
C LEU A 123 3.97 10.93 -9.59
N GLN A 124 5.16 10.52 -10.04
CA GLN A 124 5.34 9.64 -11.20
C GLN A 124 5.31 8.16 -10.81
N ASP A 125 5.92 7.81 -9.68
CA ASP A 125 6.05 6.46 -9.14
C ASP A 125 5.78 6.51 -7.62
N PRO A 126 4.50 6.55 -7.19
CA PRO A 126 4.16 6.73 -5.79
C PRO A 126 4.62 5.55 -4.94
N ALA A 127 5.28 5.83 -3.81
CA ALA A 127 5.57 4.82 -2.77
C ALA A 127 4.29 4.22 -2.17
N PHE A 128 3.12 4.86 -2.35
CA PHE A 128 1.84 4.29 -1.97
C PHE A 128 0.66 4.88 -2.71
N ALA A 129 -0.46 4.17 -2.63
CA ALA A 129 -1.80 4.63 -2.97
C ALA A 129 -2.69 4.62 -1.71
N VAL A 130 -3.43 5.70 -1.46
CA VAL A 130 -4.57 5.69 -0.54
C VAL A 130 -5.80 5.26 -1.32
N VAL A 131 -6.35 4.10 -0.98
CA VAL A 131 -7.51 3.52 -1.64
C VAL A 131 -8.75 3.68 -0.77
N GLN A 132 -9.81 4.18 -1.38
CA GLN A 132 -11.14 4.25 -0.80
C GLN A 132 -12.09 3.33 -1.57
N GLY A 133 -12.99 2.66 -0.85
CA GLY A 133 -14.12 1.92 -1.41
C GLY A 133 -15.23 1.73 -0.38
N PHE A 134 -16.29 1.04 -0.75
CA PHE A 134 -17.42 0.77 0.14
C PHE A 134 -17.77 -0.72 0.12
N LYS A 135 -18.17 -1.29 1.26
CA LYS A 135 -18.66 -2.66 1.31
C LYS A 135 -20.00 -2.75 0.60
N ARG A 136 -20.10 -3.67 -0.37
CA ARG A 136 -21.35 -3.97 -1.07
C ARG A 136 -22.48 -4.25 -0.08
N LYS A 137 -23.66 -3.68 -0.35
CA LYS A 137 -24.87 -3.97 0.42
C LYS A 137 -25.45 -5.32 -0.03
N PRO A 138 -26.00 -6.14 0.89
CA PRO A 138 -26.81 -7.28 0.48
C PRO A 138 -28.00 -6.78 -0.33
N GLU A 139 -28.34 -7.51 -1.39
CA GLU A 139 -29.53 -7.28 -2.22
C GLU A 139 -30.83 -7.45 -1.43
#